data_AF-A0A328NNS6-F1
#
_entry.id   AF-A0A328NNS6-F1
#
_cell.length_a   1.000
_cell.length_b   1.000
_cell.length_c   1.000
_cell.angle_alpha   90.00
_cell.angle_beta   90.00
_cell.angle_gamma   90.00
#
_symmetry.space_group_name_H-M   'P 1'
#
loop_
_entity.id
_entity.type
_entity.pdbx_description
1 polymer ?
#
loop_
_entity_poly.entity_id
_entity_poly.type
_entity_poly.pdbx_seq_one_letter_code
_entity_poly.pdbx_strand_id
1 'polypeptide(L)'
;MSELLTADRIEEIGALGVESPDPAALVAELVGAVDEGRVADPDDTGYALLVAADILEQAGDLADALALATRAIAEQPDDNAYARAVRGGLLLRLDRSDEGMAELTALRPLLETDPAATYLIDELAESGHADTALEWLTGALDAILERTRTQQHESEDAQDEAAAMIYGLAQRRHDLREEQGLPHDEYDNLADRLRAASTHALDALDDGPATLLFWPQAEFTALLLRWPTLVDSYPATWDEHRAQIERALVDASGMGGADLGVVVGTVADLAAFAERTDSDPTTEETLDEYADSLDESGVTAWPPGRNDTCWCGSGAKYKKCCLPRSRG
;
A
#
# COMPACT_ATOMS: atom_id res chain seq x y z
N MET A 1 -20.51 31.29 6.93
CA MET A 1 -19.06 31.11 6.77
C MET A 1 -18.93 30.01 5.76
N SER A 2 -18.37 30.29 4.58
CA SER A 2 -18.14 29.25 3.58
C SER A 2 -17.17 28.21 4.13
N GLU A 3 -17.39 26.95 3.78
CA GLU A 3 -16.58 25.82 4.24
C GLU A 3 -15.16 25.92 3.67
N LEU A 4 -14.17 25.48 4.46
CA LEU A 4 -12.78 25.37 4.00
C LEU A 4 -12.66 24.19 3.04
N LEU A 5 -11.81 24.34 2.03
CA LEU A 5 -11.49 23.28 1.07
C LEU A 5 -10.39 22.40 1.66
N THR A 6 -10.72 21.18 2.07
CA THR A 6 -9.78 20.19 2.62
C THR A 6 -9.17 19.34 1.50
N ALA A 7 -8.03 18.68 1.78
CA ALA A 7 -7.43 17.69 0.88
C ALA A 7 -8.44 16.63 0.40
N ASP A 8 -9.18 16.01 1.33
CA ASP A 8 -10.23 15.03 1.01
C ASP A 8 -11.27 15.58 0.03
N ARG A 9 -11.63 16.87 0.15
CA ARG A 9 -12.60 17.50 -0.75
C ARG A 9 -11.99 17.80 -2.12
N ILE A 10 -10.71 18.16 -2.18
CA ILE A 10 -9.98 18.32 -3.44
C ILE A 10 -9.96 16.98 -4.20
N GLU A 11 -9.62 15.89 -3.53
CA GLU A 11 -9.62 14.54 -4.09
C GLU A 11 -11.02 14.11 -4.56
N GLU A 12 -12.06 14.35 -3.75
CA GLU A 12 -13.45 14.06 -4.12
C GLU A 12 -13.87 14.82 -5.39
N ILE A 13 -13.51 16.11 -5.49
CA ILE A 13 -13.81 16.92 -6.68
C ILE A 13 -13.07 16.37 -7.92
N GLY A 14 -11.80 16.01 -7.77
CA GLY A 14 -11.02 15.40 -8.85
C GLY A 14 -11.67 14.11 -9.37
N ALA A 15 -12.07 13.21 -8.46
CA ALA A 15 -12.76 11.97 -8.82
C ALA A 15 -14.10 12.21 -9.53
N LEU A 16 -14.83 13.27 -9.16
CA LEU A 16 -16.09 13.64 -9.82
C LEU A 16 -15.88 14.27 -11.20
N GLY A 17 -14.72 14.86 -11.46
CA GLY A 17 -14.39 15.59 -12.69
C GLY A 17 -14.67 14.79 -13.97
N VAL A 18 -14.20 13.54 -14.00
CA VAL A 18 -14.27 12.62 -15.16
C VAL A 18 -15.71 12.37 -15.61
N GLU A 19 -16.66 12.28 -14.66
CA GLU A 19 -18.05 11.89 -14.92
C GLU A 19 -19.02 13.08 -14.85
N SER A 20 -18.55 14.28 -14.47
CA SER A 20 -19.40 15.42 -14.20
C SER A 20 -20.05 15.97 -15.48
N PRO A 21 -21.38 16.20 -15.50
CA PRO A 21 -22.03 16.91 -16.59
C PRO A 21 -21.75 18.42 -16.57
N ASP A 22 -21.13 18.95 -15.51
CA ASP A 22 -20.73 20.34 -15.38
C ASP A 22 -19.31 20.46 -14.75
N PRO A 23 -18.26 20.19 -15.54
CA PRO A 23 -16.86 20.31 -15.09
C PRO A 23 -16.50 21.73 -14.65
N ALA A 24 -17.12 22.75 -15.26
CA ALA A 24 -16.84 24.15 -14.97
C ALA A 24 -17.23 24.56 -13.54
N ALA A 25 -18.33 23.98 -13.00
CA ALA A 25 -18.73 24.23 -11.61
C ALA A 25 -17.70 23.69 -10.60
N LEU A 26 -17.14 22.50 -10.86
CA LEU A 26 -16.11 21.88 -10.03
C LEU A 26 -14.81 22.70 -10.04
N VAL A 27 -14.38 23.12 -11.24
CA VAL A 27 -13.22 24.01 -11.41
C VAL A 27 -13.43 25.33 -10.67
N ALA A 28 -14.61 25.93 -10.77
CA ALA A 28 -14.93 27.19 -10.08
C ALA A 28 -14.92 27.04 -8.55
N GLU A 29 -15.31 25.88 -8.02
CA GLU A 29 -15.21 25.59 -6.58
C GLU A 29 -13.75 25.60 -6.11
N LEU A 30 -12.88 24.87 -6.81
CA LEU A 30 -11.45 24.77 -6.50
C LEU A 30 -10.75 26.14 -6.63
N VAL A 31 -10.88 26.78 -7.80
CA VAL A 31 -10.24 28.08 -8.07
C VAL A 31 -10.78 29.16 -7.14
N GLY A 32 -12.09 29.17 -6.87
CA GLY A 32 -12.70 30.11 -5.94
C GLY A 32 -12.22 29.92 -4.50
N ALA A 33 -11.95 28.69 -4.06
CA ALA A 33 -11.36 28.44 -2.75
C ALA A 33 -9.92 28.96 -2.65
N VAL A 34 -9.13 28.78 -3.71
CA VAL A 34 -7.77 29.33 -3.79
C VAL A 34 -7.80 30.86 -3.76
N ASP A 35 -8.63 31.49 -4.61
CA ASP A 35 -8.75 32.95 -4.70
C ASP A 35 -9.19 33.61 -3.38
N GLU A 36 -10.04 32.93 -2.63
CA GLU A 36 -10.58 33.41 -1.35
C GLU A 36 -9.71 33.03 -0.15
N GLY A 37 -8.59 32.31 -0.36
CA GLY A 37 -7.72 31.84 0.72
C GLY A 37 -8.42 30.85 1.66
N ARG A 38 -9.29 29.99 1.11
CA ARG A 38 -10.10 29.00 1.82
C ARG A 38 -9.55 27.58 1.72
N VAL A 39 -8.39 27.38 1.12
CA VAL A 39 -7.68 26.08 1.20
C VAL A 39 -7.27 25.85 2.65
N ALA A 40 -7.64 24.70 3.21
CA ALA A 40 -7.45 24.41 4.63
C ALA A 40 -5.97 24.32 4.99
N ASP A 41 -5.18 23.65 4.15
CA ASP A 41 -3.72 23.64 4.19
C ASP A 41 -3.17 24.50 3.04
N PRO A 42 -2.38 25.56 3.32
CA PRO A 42 -1.73 26.34 2.26
C PRO A 42 -0.86 25.50 1.32
N ASP A 43 -0.32 24.37 1.78
CA ASP A 43 0.50 23.47 0.96
C ASP A 43 -0.33 22.69 -0.07
N ASP A 44 -1.66 22.68 0.04
CA ASP A 44 -2.56 22.10 -0.96
C ASP A 44 -2.97 23.10 -2.06
N THR A 45 -2.48 24.34 -2.01
CA THR A 45 -2.93 25.40 -2.94
C THR A 45 -2.58 25.08 -4.39
N GLY A 46 -1.34 24.65 -4.66
CA GLY A 46 -0.95 24.25 -6.02
C GLY A 46 -1.64 22.95 -6.43
N TYR A 47 -1.81 22.01 -5.50
CA TYR A 47 -2.52 20.76 -5.76
C TYR A 47 -3.98 21.00 -6.20
N ALA A 48 -4.73 21.87 -5.51
CA ALA A 48 -6.08 22.25 -5.90
C ALA A 48 -6.16 22.84 -7.32
N LEU A 49 -5.17 23.66 -7.70
CA LEU A 49 -5.07 24.23 -9.04
C LEU A 49 -4.75 23.17 -10.10
N LEU A 50 -3.93 22.17 -9.77
CA LEU A 50 -3.61 21.06 -10.68
C LEU A 50 -4.79 20.11 -10.87
N VAL A 51 -5.56 19.82 -9.82
CA VAL A 51 -6.81 19.06 -9.95
C VAL A 51 -7.80 19.84 -10.84
N ALA A 52 -7.91 21.15 -10.66
CA ALA A 52 -8.73 21.97 -11.56
C ALA A 52 -8.21 21.97 -13.01
N ALA A 53 -6.89 21.94 -13.21
CA ALA A 53 -6.29 21.83 -14.54
C ALA A 53 -6.60 20.47 -15.20
N ASP A 54 -6.51 19.37 -14.47
CA ASP A 54 -6.85 18.02 -14.94
C ASP A 54 -8.33 17.92 -15.39
N ILE A 55 -9.25 18.50 -14.61
CA ILE A 55 -10.68 18.56 -14.99
C ILE A 55 -10.88 19.31 -16.32
N LEU A 56 -10.18 20.43 -16.52
CA LEU A 56 -10.26 21.20 -17.76
C LEU A 56 -9.60 20.45 -18.93
N GLU A 57 -8.50 19.75 -18.67
CA GLU A 57 -7.86 18.90 -19.66
C GLU A 57 -8.80 17.81 -20.17
N GLN A 58 -9.47 17.09 -19.27
CA GLN A 58 -10.44 16.05 -19.61
C GLN A 58 -11.64 16.63 -20.39
N ALA A 59 -12.02 17.88 -20.10
CA ALA A 59 -13.04 18.62 -20.85
C ALA A 59 -12.54 19.11 -22.24
N GLY A 60 -11.24 19.04 -22.51
CA GLY A 60 -10.60 19.49 -23.75
C GLY A 60 -10.16 20.96 -23.75
N ASP A 61 -10.30 21.67 -22.63
CA ASP A 61 -9.98 23.09 -22.46
C ASP A 61 -8.50 23.29 -22.07
N LEU A 62 -7.59 22.78 -22.91
CA LEU A 62 -6.14 22.71 -22.64
C LEU A 62 -5.50 24.07 -22.36
N ALA A 63 -6.01 25.15 -22.96
CA ALA A 63 -5.46 26.49 -22.76
C ALA A 63 -5.73 27.02 -21.34
N ASP A 64 -6.90 26.74 -20.78
CA ASP A 64 -7.26 27.14 -19.43
C ASP A 64 -6.60 26.22 -18.40
N ALA A 65 -6.47 24.92 -18.70
CA ALA A 65 -5.64 24.00 -17.92
C ALA A 65 -4.19 24.49 -17.82
N LEU A 66 -3.60 24.95 -18.93
CA LEU A 66 -2.25 25.50 -18.97
C LEU A 66 -2.11 26.77 -18.09
N ALA A 67 -3.14 27.62 -18.08
CA ALA A 67 -3.16 28.81 -17.23
C ALA A 67 -3.17 28.43 -15.74
N LEU A 68 -3.93 27.39 -15.36
CA LEU A 68 -3.98 26.88 -13.99
C LEU A 68 -2.68 26.21 -13.56
N ALA A 69 -2.07 25.36 -14.40
CA ALA A 69 -0.76 24.76 -14.11
C ALA A 69 0.33 25.84 -13.96
N THR A 70 0.30 26.88 -14.80
CA THR A 70 1.20 28.03 -14.68
C THR A 70 1.01 28.77 -13.36
N ARG A 71 -0.25 28.91 -12.92
CA ARG A 71 -0.58 29.53 -11.65
C ARG A 71 -0.12 28.67 -10.46
N ALA A 72 -0.32 27.36 -10.51
CA ALA A 72 0.13 26.44 -9.46
C ALA A 72 1.63 26.60 -9.16
N ILE A 73 2.46 26.71 -10.20
CA ILE A 73 3.90 26.98 -10.08
C ILE A 73 4.18 28.33 -9.38
N ALA A 74 3.37 29.36 -9.66
CA ALA A 74 3.55 30.69 -9.08
C ALA A 74 3.12 30.75 -7.60
N GLU A 75 2.10 29.99 -7.21
CA GLU A 75 1.65 29.87 -5.82
C GLU A 75 2.63 29.04 -4.98
N GLN A 76 3.33 28.07 -5.58
CA GLN A 76 4.29 27.18 -4.90
C GLN A 76 5.66 27.14 -5.60
N PRO A 77 6.48 28.19 -5.45
CA PRO A 77 7.77 28.29 -6.16
C PRO A 77 8.83 27.29 -5.67
N ASP A 78 8.70 26.76 -4.46
CA ASP A 78 9.69 25.86 -3.85
C ASP A 78 9.36 24.37 -4.08
N ASP A 79 8.10 24.03 -4.38
CA ASP A 79 7.64 22.66 -4.67
C ASP A 79 6.72 22.67 -5.91
N ASN A 80 7.33 22.57 -7.09
CA ASN A 80 6.62 22.67 -8.36
C ASN A 80 7.10 21.72 -9.44
N ALA A 81 7.91 20.71 -9.12
CA ALA A 81 8.42 19.78 -10.13
C ALA A 81 7.27 19.09 -10.89
N TYR A 82 6.27 18.60 -10.15
CA TYR A 82 5.05 18.04 -10.73
C TYR A 82 4.24 19.06 -11.53
N ALA A 83 3.99 20.25 -10.98
CA ALA A 83 3.25 21.30 -11.68
C ALA A 83 3.93 21.75 -13.00
N ARG A 84 5.26 21.79 -13.00
CA ARG A 84 6.07 22.07 -14.19
C ARG A 84 6.01 20.95 -15.22
N ALA A 85 5.93 19.69 -14.79
CA ALA A 85 5.72 18.55 -15.68
C ALA A 85 4.38 18.67 -16.41
N VAL A 86 3.29 18.87 -15.65
CA VAL A 86 1.93 19.09 -16.19
C VAL A 86 1.91 20.26 -17.16
N ARG A 87 2.54 21.39 -16.81
CA ARG A 87 2.67 22.54 -17.72
C ARG A 87 3.42 22.17 -19.00
N GLY A 88 4.50 21.39 -18.88
CA GLY A 88 5.29 20.88 -19.99
C GLY A 88 4.46 20.04 -20.98
N GLY A 89 3.70 19.06 -20.49
CA GLY A 89 2.85 18.22 -21.34
C GLY A 89 1.69 18.99 -21.98
N LEU A 90 1.05 19.91 -21.24
CA LEU A 90 0.04 20.82 -21.79
C LEU A 90 0.59 21.69 -22.92
N LEU A 91 1.81 22.22 -22.77
CA LEU A 91 2.49 22.97 -23.83
C LEU A 91 2.71 22.11 -25.08
N LEU A 92 3.13 20.85 -24.92
CA LEU A 92 3.32 19.94 -26.04
C LEU A 92 2.00 19.64 -26.77
N ARG A 93 0.91 19.38 -26.03
CA ARG A 93 -0.44 19.13 -26.60
C ARG A 93 -1.06 20.36 -27.26
N LEU A 94 -0.58 21.56 -26.93
CA LEU A 94 -0.94 22.84 -27.55
C LEU A 94 0.00 23.25 -28.71
N ASP A 95 0.76 22.32 -29.27
CA ASP A 95 1.73 22.55 -30.37
C ASP A 95 2.86 23.56 -30.02
N ARG A 96 3.14 23.79 -28.73
CA ARG A 96 4.25 24.63 -28.25
C ARG A 96 5.47 23.77 -27.92
N SER A 97 5.91 22.97 -28.90
CA SER A 97 6.89 21.89 -28.71
C SER A 97 8.22 22.35 -28.08
N ASP A 98 8.78 23.47 -28.54
CA ASP A 98 10.06 23.99 -28.03
C ASP A 98 9.98 24.34 -26.54
N GLU A 99 8.88 24.97 -26.12
CA GLU A 99 8.66 25.39 -24.73
C GLU A 99 8.38 24.19 -23.82
N GLY A 100 7.48 23.30 -24.24
CA GLY A 100 7.13 22.10 -23.47
C GLY A 100 8.33 21.16 -23.30
N MET A 101 9.09 20.92 -24.38
CA MET A 101 10.27 20.05 -24.32
C MET A 101 11.39 20.66 -23.48
N ALA A 102 11.61 21.98 -23.58
CA ALA A 102 12.60 22.65 -22.74
C ALA A 102 12.26 22.54 -21.24
N GLU A 103 10.97 22.65 -20.91
CA GLU A 103 10.49 22.49 -19.54
C GLU A 103 10.69 21.07 -19.00
N LEU A 104 10.24 20.05 -19.72
CA LEU A 104 10.39 18.65 -19.31
C LEU A 104 11.87 18.22 -19.27
N THR A 105 12.69 18.70 -20.21
CA THR A 105 14.13 18.41 -20.24
C THR A 105 14.84 18.95 -18.99
N ALA A 106 14.41 20.10 -18.47
CA ALA A 106 14.97 20.66 -17.25
C ALA A 106 14.67 19.80 -16.01
N LEU A 107 13.60 19.01 -16.04
CA LEU A 107 13.19 18.11 -14.97
C LEU A 107 13.76 16.70 -15.13
N ARG A 108 14.24 16.31 -16.33
CA ARG A 108 14.82 14.99 -16.62
C ARG A 108 15.78 14.45 -15.55
N PRO A 109 16.69 15.23 -14.93
CA PRO A 109 17.59 14.71 -13.91
C PRO A 109 16.88 14.08 -12.70
N LEU A 110 15.62 14.46 -12.42
CA LEU A 110 14.81 13.88 -11.34
C LEU A 110 14.55 12.39 -11.54
N LEU A 111 14.51 11.90 -12.79
CA LEU A 111 14.41 10.47 -13.09
C LEU A 111 15.57 9.65 -12.55
N GLU A 112 16.67 10.28 -12.10
CA GLU A 112 17.82 9.60 -11.50
C GLU A 112 17.94 9.80 -9.98
N THR A 113 17.05 10.60 -9.38
CA THR A 113 17.17 11.05 -7.98
C THR A 113 15.87 11.05 -7.18
N ASP A 114 14.71 10.97 -7.84
CA ASP A 114 13.39 11.05 -7.21
C ASP A 114 12.50 9.89 -7.69
N PRO A 115 12.09 8.96 -6.80
CA PRO A 115 11.31 7.78 -7.17
C PRO A 115 9.90 8.11 -7.65
N ALA A 116 9.39 9.30 -7.35
CA ALA A 116 8.09 9.75 -7.83
C ALA A 116 8.15 10.35 -9.24
N ALA A 117 9.33 10.65 -9.79
CA ALA A 117 9.50 11.44 -11.01
C ALA A 117 9.00 10.80 -12.32
N THR A 118 8.43 9.58 -12.28
CA THR A 118 7.87 8.91 -13.46
C THR A 118 6.71 9.68 -14.09
N TYR A 119 6.06 10.61 -13.38
CA TYR A 119 5.05 11.51 -13.96
C TYR A 119 5.57 12.29 -15.18
N LEU A 120 6.88 12.55 -15.27
CA LEU A 120 7.50 13.22 -16.43
C LEU A 120 7.34 12.40 -17.72
N ILE A 121 7.33 11.08 -17.58
CA ILE A 121 7.25 10.12 -18.67
C ILE A 121 5.81 10.05 -19.18
N ASP A 122 4.83 10.16 -18.29
CA ASP A 122 3.41 10.19 -18.63
C ASP A 122 3.10 11.42 -19.50
N GLU A 123 3.54 12.60 -19.08
CA GLU A 123 3.38 13.84 -19.84
C GLU A 123 4.02 13.78 -21.23
N LEU A 124 5.20 13.14 -21.35
CA LEU A 124 5.84 12.91 -22.65
C LEU A 124 5.05 11.92 -23.51
N ALA A 125 4.64 10.79 -22.95
CA ALA A 125 3.95 9.74 -23.69
C ALA A 125 2.58 10.22 -24.21
N GLU A 126 1.79 10.85 -23.34
CA GLU A 126 0.45 11.36 -23.65
C GLU A 126 0.47 12.51 -24.66
N SER A 127 1.54 13.29 -24.68
CA SER A 127 1.76 14.34 -25.67
C SER A 127 2.34 13.82 -27.01
N GLY A 128 2.42 12.50 -27.20
CA GLY A 128 2.86 11.87 -28.44
C GLY A 128 4.38 11.72 -28.58
N HIS A 129 5.14 11.85 -27.50
CA HIS A 129 6.61 11.74 -27.46
C HIS A 129 7.08 10.42 -26.81
N ALA A 130 6.35 9.32 -27.05
CA ALA A 130 6.64 8.00 -26.49
C ALA A 130 8.07 7.51 -26.77
N ASP A 131 8.62 7.78 -27.96
CA ASP A 131 10.01 7.41 -28.29
C ASP A 131 11.03 8.13 -27.38
N THR A 132 10.82 9.42 -27.12
CA THR A 132 11.66 10.21 -26.22
C THR A 132 11.50 9.77 -24.77
N ALA A 133 10.27 9.45 -24.35
CA ALA A 133 9.99 8.87 -23.04
C ALA A 133 10.76 7.56 -22.82
N LEU A 134 10.75 6.64 -23.80
CA LEU A 134 11.50 5.39 -23.75
C LEU A 134 13.02 5.62 -23.71
N GLU A 135 13.53 6.60 -24.45
CA GLU A 135 14.95 6.99 -24.39
C GLU A 135 15.33 7.49 -22.99
N TRP A 136 14.51 8.33 -22.37
CA TRP A 136 14.78 8.90 -21.05
C TRP A 136 14.72 7.85 -19.96
N LEU A 137 13.68 7.00 -19.98
CA LEU A 137 13.56 5.84 -19.09
C LEU A 137 14.78 4.92 -19.18
N THR A 138 15.20 4.57 -20.39
CA THR A 138 16.36 3.69 -20.60
C THR A 138 17.64 4.34 -20.09
N GLY A 139 17.85 5.63 -20.39
CA GLY A 139 19.03 6.36 -19.90
C GLY A 139 19.09 6.46 -18.37
N ALA A 140 17.96 6.72 -17.72
CA ALA A 140 17.88 6.77 -16.25
C ALA A 140 18.15 5.39 -15.63
N LEU A 141 17.54 4.32 -16.18
CA LEU A 141 17.80 2.95 -15.75
C LEU A 141 19.28 2.59 -15.85
N ASP A 142 19.93 2.91 -16.98
CA ASP A 142 21.35 2.64 -17.17
C ASP A 142 22.23 3.39 -16.16
N ALA A 143 21.93 4.67 -15.93
CA ALA A 143 22.67 5.50 -14.99
C ALA A 143 22.58 4.95 -13.55
N ILE A 144 21.39 4.56 -13.11
CA ILE A 144 21.17 4.04 -11.76
C ILE A 144 21.78 2.64 -11.62
N LEU A 145 21.56 1.74 -12.59
CA LEU A 145 22.14 0.39 -12.56
C LEU A 145 23.67 0.43 -12.50
N GLU A 146 24.31 1.34 -13.24
CA GLU A 146 25.76 1.51 -13.19
C GLU A 146 26.24 2.07 -11.84
N ARG A 147 25.52 3.07 -11.31
CA ARG A 147 25.77 3.63 -9.99
C ARG A 147 25.71 2.54 -8.90
N THR A 148 24.65 1.75 -8.85
CA THR A 148 24.48 0.65 -7.89
C THR A 148 25.56 -0.43 -8.04
N ARG A 149 26.01 -0.76 -9.26
CA ARG A 149 27.11 -1.73 -9.46
C ARG A 149 28.44 -1.25 -8.87
N THR A 150 28.71 0.06 -8.95
CA THR A 150 29.99 0.64 -8.52
C THR A 150 30.04 0.94 -7.03
N GLN A 151 28.90 1.13 -6.37
CA GLN A 151 28.80 1.59 -4.99
C GLN A 151 28.42 0.47 -4.00
N GLN A 152 29.31 -0.53 -3.84
CA GLN A 152 29.09 -1.71 -2.98
C GLN A 152 29.00 -1.45 -1.45
N HIS A 153 29.09 -0.19 -1.01
CA HIS A 153 29.16 0.20 0.41
C HIS A 153 28.22 1.36 0.78
N GLU A 154 27.14 1.55 0.03
CA GLU A 154 26.09 2.50 0.41
C GLU A 154 25.23 1.98 1.56
N SER A 155 24.58 2.90 2.28
CA SER A 155 23.63 2.58 3.34
C SER A 155 22.44 1.79 2.79
N GLU A 156 21.77 1.03 3.66
CA GLU A 156 20.54 0.30 3.33
C GLU A 156 19.49 1.26 2.72
N ASP A 157 19.24 2.42 3.34
CA ASP A 157 18.31 3.44 2.82
C ASP A 157 18.62 3.85 1.36
N ALA A 158 19.90 4.01 1.01
CA ALA A 158 20.29 4.41 -0.35
C ALA A 158 20.13 3.25 -1.35
N GLN A 159 20.30 2.02 -0.89
CA GLN A 159 20.04 0.82 -1.69
C GLN A 159 18.53 0.64 -1.92
N ASP A 160 17.71 0.91 -0.91
CA ASP A 160 16.24 0.83 -1.00
C ASP A 160 15.68 1.91 -1.93
N GLU A 161 16.17 3.15 -1.84
CA GLU A 161 15.82 4.22 -2.77
C GLU A 161 16.21 3.84 -4.21
N ALA A 162 17.44 3.35 -4.43
CA ALA A 162 17.88 2.91 -5.75
C ALA A 162 17.03 1.74 -6.28
N ALA A 163 16.63 0.80 -5.42
CA ALA A 163 15.76 -0.30 -5.79
C ALA A 163 14.35 0.20 -6.18
N ALA A 164 13.77 1.14 -5.43
CA ALA A 164 12.49 1.76 -5.73
C ALA A 164 12.53 2.50 -7.08
N MET A 165 13.61 3.25 -7.34
CA MET A 165 13.85 3.91 -8.63
C MET A 165 13.92 2.91 -9.78
N ILE A 166 14.74 1.86 -9.65
CA ILE A 166 14.90 0.83 -10.69
C ILE A 166 13.56 0.14 -10.97
N TYR A 167 12.81 -0.18 -9.91
CA TYR A 167 11.49 -0.78 -10.02
C TYR A 167 10.54 0.13 -10.81
N GLY A 168 10.31 1.37 -10.35
CA GLY A 168 9.38 2.29 -10.99
C GLY A 168 9.70 2.56 -12.46
N LEU A 169 10.98 2.83 -12.76
CA LEU A 169 11.43 3.09 -14.14
C LEU A 169 11.30 1.86 -15.04
N ALA A 170 11.66 0.66 -14.56
CA ALA A 170 11.58 -0.57 -15.34
C ALA A 170 10.11 -0.91 -15.67
N GLN A 171 9.21 -0.77 -14.69
CA GLN A 171 7.78 -1.02 -14.88
C GLN A 171 7.19 -0.03 -15.86
N ARG A 172 7.42 1.28 -15.69
CA ARG A 172 6.83 2.27 -16.59
C ARG A 172 7.34 2.12 -18.02
N ARG A 173 8.62 1.77 -18.19
CA ARG A 173 9.19 1.45 -19.51
C ARG A 173 8.53 0.23 -20.15
N HIS A 174 8.34 -0.83 -19.37
CA HIS A 174 7.67 -2.05 -19.84
C HIS A 174 6.25 -1.75 -20.31
N ASP A 175 5.46 -1.06 -19.48
CA ASP A 175 4.07 -0.71 -19.77
C ASP A 175 4.00 0.15 -21.06
N LEU A 176 4.86 1.18 -21.18
CA LEU A 176 4.90 2.03 -22.37
C LEU A 176 5.31 1.26 -23.64
N ARG A 177 6.21 0.27 -23.55
CA ARG A 177 6.58 -0.58 -24.70
C ARG A 177 5.43 -1.48 -25.13
N GLU A 178 4.68 -2.02 -24.16
CA GLU A 178 3.49 -2.82 -24.42
C GLU A 178 2.41 -1.97 -25.12
N GLU A 179 2.15 -0.76 -24.63
CA GLU A 179 1.23 0.22 -25.26
C GLU A 179 1.62 0.52 -26.72
N GLN A 180 2.93 0.58 -27.01
CA GLN A 180 3.46 0.79 -28.37
C GLN A 180 3.53 -0.50 -29.22
N GLY A 181 3.18 -1.66 -28.66
CA GLY A 181 3.26 -2.95 -29.35
C GLY A 181 4.68 -3.40 -29.70
N LEU A 182 5.68 -2.94 -28.94
CA LEU A 182 7.08 -3.29 -29.15
C LEU A 182 7.40 -4.69 -28.58
N PRO A 183 8.33 -5.44 -29.18
CA PRO A 183 8.74 -6.74 -28.64
C PRO A 183 9.47 -6.59 -27.31
N HIS A 184 9.27 -7.53 -26.38
CA HIS A 184 9.99 -7.54 -25.09
C HIS A 184 11.52 -7.59 -25.27
N ASP A 185 12.24 -6.85 -24.43
CA ASP A 185 13.69 -6.86 -24.32
C ASP A 185 14.21 -7.20 -22.90
N GLU A 186 15.51 -7.02 -22.66
CA GLU A 186 16.15 -7.38 -21.38
C GLU A 186 15.65 -6.56 -20.18
N TYR A 187 15.25 -5.29 -20.38
CA TYR A 187 14.67 -4.48 -19.29
C TYR A 187 13.23 -4.89 -19.02
N ASP A 188 12.49 -5.33 -20.03
CA ASP A 188 11.13 -5.86 -19.85
C ASP A 188 11.19 -7.16 -19.02
N ASN A 189 12.18 -8.03 -19.28
CA ASN A 189 12.46 -9.20 -18.43
C ASN A 189 12.92 -8.83 -17.01
N LEU A 190 13.58 -7.68 -16.82
CA LEU A 190 13.92 -7.18 -15.49
C LEU A 190 12.67 -6.71 -14.75
N ALA A 191 11.80 -5.94 -15.42
CA ALA A 191 10.53 -5.45 -14.90
C ALA A 191 9.66 -6.62 -14.40
N ASP A 192 9.48 -7.65 -15.24
CA ASP A 192 8.72 -8.86 -14.89
C ASP A 192 9.29 -9.58 -13.65
N ARG A 193 10.62 -9.71 -13.57
CA ARG A 193 11.28 -10.36 -12.41
C ARG A 193 11.10 -9.54 -11.13
N LEU A 194 11.22 -8.23 -11.21
CA LEU A 194 11.05 -7.35 -10.05
C LEU A 194 9.58 -7.34 -9.59
N ARG A 195 8.62 -7.32 -10.52
CA ARG A 195 7.18 -7.46 -10.24
C ARG A 195 6.91 -8.76 -9.50
N ALA A 196 7.40 -9.88 -10.03
CA ALA A 196 7.20 -11.20 -9.41
C ALA A 196 7.84 -11.28 -8.00
N ALA A 197 9.04 -10.73 -7.83
CA ALA A 197 9.69 -10.67 -6.51
C ALA A 197 8.91 -9.81 -5.51
N SER A 198 8.38 -8.66 -5.95
CA SER A 198 7.55 -7.78 -5.13
C SER A 198 6.24 -8.46 -4.73
N THR A 199 5.53 -9.10 -5.67
CA THR A 199 4.32 -9.88 -5.37
C THR A 199 4.62 -10.98 -4.36
N HIS A 200 5.68 -11.76 -4.56
CA HIS A 200 6.06 -12.81 -3.62
C HIS A 200 6.44 -12.24 -2.23
N ALA A 201 7.08 -11.07 -2.16
CA ALA A 201 7.38 -10.42 -0.90
C ALA A 201 6.10 -9.94 -0.18
N LEU A 202 5.13 -9.38 -0.92
CA LEU A 202 3.84 -8.99 -0.38
C LEU A 202 3.02 -10.21 0.08
N ASP A 203 2.99 -11.29 -0.71
CA ASP A 203 2.33 -12.55 -0.33
C ASP A 203 2.96 -13.16 0.94
N ALA A 204 4.26 -12.93 1.16
CA ALA A 204 4.96 -13.35 2.38
C ALA A 204 4.73 -12.43 3.59
N LEU A 205 4.17 -11.23 3.37
CA LEU A 205 3.75 -10.29 4.42
C LEU A 205 2.25 -10.41 4.74
N ASP A 206 1.49 -11.09 3.88
CA ASP A 206 0.12 -11.51 4.15
C ASP A 206 0.17 -12.70 5.13
N ASP A 207 0.33 -12.41 6.42
CA ASP A 207 0.35 -13.38 7.54
C ASP A 207 -1.04 -14.01 7.77
N GLY A 208 -1.80 -14.31 6.71
CA GLY A 208 -3.12 -14.93 6.80
C GLY A 208 -4.06 -14.26 7.83
N PRO A 209 -5.10 -14.96 8.32
CA PRO A 209 -5.86 -14.49 9.47
C PRO A 209 -4.98 -14.44 10.73
N ALA A 210 -4.95 -13.31 11.45
CA ALA A 210 -4.27 -13.24 12.74
C ALA A 210 -4.94 -14.22 13.73
N THR A 211 -4.26 -15.34 14.01
CA THR A 211 -4.83 -16.48 14.73
C THR A 211 -4.24 -16.64 16.12
N LEU A 212 -5.07 -17.10 17.06
CA LEU A 212 -4.61 -17.48 18.38
C LEU A 212 -4.66 -19.00 18.55
N LEU A 213 -3.58 -19.57 19.10
CA LEU A 213 -3.51 -20.97 19.46
C LEU A 213 -4.46 -21.30 20.60
N PHE A 214 -5.36 -22.26 20.37
CA PHE A 214 -6.30 -22.75 21.35
C PHE A 214 -6.18 -24.24 21.60
N TRP A 215 -6.10 -24.58 22.88
CA TRP A 215 -6.15 -25.96 23.37
C TRP A 215 -7.59 -26.35 23.78
N PRO A 216 -8.22 -27.34 23.09
CA PRO A 216 -9.44 -27.97 23.56
C PRO A 216 -9.25 -28.56 24.96
N GLN A 217 -10.33 -28.76 25.72
CA GLN A 217 -10.23 -29.12 27.14
C GLN A 217 -9.35 -30.36 27.41
N ALA A 218 -9.47 -31.39 26.57
CA ALA A 218 -8.67 -32.60 26.68
C ALA A 218 -7.18 -32.32 26.45
N GLU A 219 -6.85 -31.55 25.40
CA GLU A 219 -5.49 -31.17 25.04
C GLU A 219 -4.88 -30.21 26.06
N PHE A 220 -5.63 -29.22 26.56
CA PHE A 220 -5.17 -28.32 27.61
C PHE A 220 -4.76 -29.08 28.88
N THR A 221 -5.57 -30.08 29.26
CA THR A 221 -5.26 -30.94 30.40
C THR A 221 -4.02 -31.79 30.10
N ALA A 222 -3.93 -32.38 28.91
CA ALA A 222 -2.78 -33.19 28.51
C ALA A 222 -1.48 -32.37 28.41
N LEU A 223 -1.56 -31.11 27.97
CA LEU A 223 -0.44 -30.19 27.81
C LEU A 223 0.23 -29.95 29.16
N LEU A 224 -0.55 -29.52 30.16
CA LEU A 224 -0.05 -29.23 31.50
C LEU A 224 0.39 -30.50 32.26
N LEU A 225 -0.16 -31.67 31.93
CA LEU A 225 0.31 -32.95 32.47
C LEU A 225 1.64 -33.38 31.87
N ARG A 226 1.82 -33.18 30.55
CA ARG A 226 3.03 -33.58 29.83
C ARG A 226 4.20 -32.64 30.11
N TRP A 227 3.92 -31.34 30.20
CA TRP A 227 4.90 -30.29 30.45
C TRP A 227 4.45 -29.38 31.60
N PRO A 228 4.70 -29.78 32.87
CA PRO A 228 4.22 -29.04 34.04
C PRO A 228 4.77 -27.61 34.19
N THR A 229 5.89 -27.27 33.52
CA THR A 229 6.45 -25.91 33.53
C THR A 229 5.54 -24.89 32.85
N LEU A 230 4.67 -25.33 31.94
CA LEU A 230 3.70 -24.46 31.27
C LEU A 230 2.60 -23.93 32.19
N VAL A 231 2.49 -24.42 33.43
CA VAL A 231 1.56 -23.87 34.44
C VAL A 231 1.86 -22.40 34.76
N ASP A 232 3.10 -21.95 34.58
CA ASP A 232 3.47 -20.54 34.78
C ASP A 232 3.01 -19.64 33.62
N SER A 233 2.80 -20.20 32.42
CA SER A 233 2.44 -19.48 31.19
C SER A 233 0.95 -19.59 30.83
N TYR A 234 0.25 -20.61 31.32
CA TYR A 234 -1.17 -20.83 31.06
C TYR A 234 -2.05 -20.59 32.30
N PRO A 235 -3.33 -20.21 32.12
CA PRO A 235 -4.26 -20.06 33.23
C PRO A 235 -4.47 -21.34 34.03
N ALA A 236 -4.90 -21.22 35.29
CA ALA A 236 -5.07 -22.36 36.19
C ALA A 236 -6.22 -23.29 35.79
N THR A 237 -7.21 -22.77 35.05
CA THR A 237 -8.36 -23.55 34.58
C THR A 237 -8.62 -23.36 33.09
N TRP A 238 -9.22 -24.38 32.48
CA TRP A 238 -9.61 -24.29 31.06
C TRP A 238 -10.68 -23.22 30.79
N ASP A 239 -11.50 -22.88 31.78
CA ASP A 239 -12.48 -21.80 31.65
C ASP A 239 -11.82 -20.42 31.61
N GLU A 240 -10.73 -20.23 32.37
CA GLU A 240 -9.90 -19.02 32.31
C GLU A 240 -9.11 -18.95 30.99
N HIS A 241 -8.60 -20.08 30.49
CA HIS A 241 -7.98 -20.17 29.16
C HIS A 241 -8.92 -19.67 28.07
N ARG A 242 -10.17 -20.16 28.05
CA ARG A 242 -11.19 -19.66 27.11
C ARG A 242 -11.48 -18.18 27.27
N ALA A 243 -11.50 -17.68 28.51
CA ALA A 243 -11.75 -16.27 28.78
C ALA A 243 -10.58 -15.37 28.37
N GLN A 244 -9.35 -15.87 28.45
CA GLN A 244 -8.15 -15.17 27.98
C GLN A 244 -8.15 -15.02 26.45
N ILE A 245 -8.35 -16.12 25.72
CA ILE A 245 -8.43 -16.11 24.25
C ILE A 245 -9.57 -15.20 23.76
N GLU A 246 -10.78 -15.31 24.35
CA GLU A 246 -11.90 -14.44 23.99
C GLU A 246 -11.59 -12.95 24.21
N ARG A 247 -10.92 -12.59 25.31
CA ARG A 247 -10.53 -11.19 25.59
C ARG A 247 -9.47 -10.71 24.62
N ALA A 248 -8.45 -11.51 24.35
CA ALA A 248 -7.41 -11.16 23.37
C ALA A 248 -8.01 -10.88 21.98
N LEU A 249 -8.96 -11.70 21.51
CA LEU A 249 -9.66 -11.49 20.24
C LEU A 249 -10.52 -10.22 20.25
N VAL A 250 -11.22 -9.93 21.35
CA VAL A 250 -11.98 -8.68 21.50
C VAL A 250 -11.07 -7.45 21.50
N ASP A 251 -9.94 -7.52 22.21
CA ASP A 251 -8.97 -6.44 22.28
C ASP A 251 -8.33 -6.19 20.91
N ALA A 252 -7.90 -7.23 20.21
CA ALA A 252 -7.36 -7.15 18.85
C ALA A 252 -8.37 -6.55 17.86
N SER A 253 -9.63 -6.98 17.93
CA SER A 253 -10.71 -6.39 17.11
C SER A 253 -10.96 -4.92 17.45
N GLY A 254 -10.86 -4.54 18.73
CA GLY A 254 -10.97 -3.15 19.17
C GLY A 254 -9.83 -2.25 18.68
N MET A 255 -8.66 -2.82 18.38
CA MET A 255 -7.51 -2.12 17.80
C MET A 255 -7.54 -2.08 16.27
N GLY A 256 -8.59 -2.62 15.63
CA GLY A 256 -8.74 -2.62 14.17
C GLY A 256 -8.26 -3.88 13.47
N GLY A 257 -7.93 -4.95 14.22
CA GLY A 257 -7.59 -6.25 13.62
C GLY A 257 -8.76 -6.81 12.80
N ALA A 258 -8.51 -7.09 11.52
CA ALA A 258 -9.42 -7.80 10.63
C ALA A 258 -9.08 -9.30 10.60
N ASP A 259 -10.02 -10.12 10.11
CA ASP A 259 -9.82 -11.55 9.84
C ASP A 259 -9.21 -12.36 11.01
N LEU A 260 -9.71 -12.13 12.22
CA LEU A 260 -9.24 -12.85 13.41
C LEU A 260 -9.71 -14.30 13.44
N GLY A 261 -8.86 -15.19 13.94
CA GLY A 261 -9.16 -16.62 13.96
C GLY A 261 -8.64 -17.34 15.20
N VAL A 262 -9.07 -18.59 15.35
CA VAL A 262 -8.54 -19.52 16.35
C VAL A 262 -8.06 -20.78 15.65
N VAL A 263 -6.79 -21.16 15.88
CA VAL A 263 -6.21 -22.44 15.44
C VAL A 263 -6.19 -23.42 16.60
N VAL A 264 -6.47 -24.69 16.31
CA VAL A 264 -6.59 -25.74 17.35
C VAL A 264 -5.30 -26.55 17.40
N GLY A 265 -4.62 -26.53 18.54
CA GLY A 265 -3.43 -27.34 18.76
C GLY A 265 -3.72 -28.70 19.39
N THR A 266 -2.89 -29.71 19.09
CA THR A 266 -2.82 -30.98 19.84
C THR A 266 -1.46 -31.20 20.48
N VAL A 267 -1.42 -31.84 21.65
CA VAL A 267 -0.18 -32.10 22.40
C VAL A 267 0.74 -33.06 21.62
N ALA A 268 0.16 -33.93 20.80
CA ALA A 268 0.89 -34.85 19.95
C ALA A 268 1.61 -34.10 18.82
N ASP A 269 0.92 -33.17 18.17
CA ASP A 269 1.49 -32.42 17.04
C ASP A 269 2.53 -31.41 17.50
N LEU A 270 2.32 -30.72 18.63
CA LEU A 270 3.35 -29.87 19.25
C LEU A 270 4.61 -30.67 19.60
N ALA A 271 4.46 -31.88 20.15
CA ALA A 271 5.61 -32.73 20.45
C ALA A 271 6.36 -33.15 19.18
N ALA A 272 5.63 -33.50 18.12
CA ALA A 272 6.21 -33.88 16.84
C ALA A 272 6.87 -32.69 16.12
N PHE A 273 6.30 -31.49 16.27
CA PHE A 273 6.87 -30.24 15.78
C PHE A 273 8.21 -29.96 16.45
N ALA A 274 8.22 -29.92 17.79
CA ALA A 274 9.43 -29.64 18.57
C ALA A 274 10.55 -30.65 18.32
N GLU A 275 10.22 -31.94 18.15
CA GLU A 275 11.20 -32.97 17.78
C GLU A 275 11.79 -32.75 16.37
N ARG A 276 10.95 -32.31 15.42
CA ARG A 276 11.38 -32.04 14.04
C ARG A 276 12.27 -30.80 13.94
N THR A 277 12.01 -29.78 14.75
CA THR A 277 12.74 -28.50 14.74
C THR A 277 13.91 -28.45 15.73
N ASP A 278 14.06 -29.49 16.57
CA ASP A 278 15.04 -29.53 17.68
C ASP A 278 14.85 -28.39 18.68
N SER A 279 13.58 -28.06 18.98
CA SER A 279 13.16 -26.97 19.87
C SER A 279 12.59 -27.48 21.20
N ASP A 280 12.52 -26.61 22.22
CA ASP A 280 11.88 -26.93 23.50
C ASP A 280 10.37 -26.62 23.44
N PRO A 281 9.46 -27.61 23.56
CA PRO A 281 8.01 -27.41 23.45
C PRO A 281 7.39 -26.58 24.58
N THR A 282 8.20 -26.11 25.54
CA THR A 282 7.75 -25.30 26.68
C THR A 282 8.07 -23.81 26.56
N THR A 283 8.76 -23.39 25.51
CA THR A 283 9.05 -21.98 25.25
C THR A 283 7.91 -21.31 24.48
N GLU A 284 7.77 -19.99 24.67
CA GLU A 284 6.80 -19.16 23.95
C GLU A 284 7.08 -19.19 22.44
N GLU A 285 8.34 -19.00 22.05
CA GLU A 285 8.81 -19.06 20.65
C GLU A 285 8.39 -20.36 19.94
N THR A 286 8.55 -21.53 20.56
CA THR A 286 8.16 -22.80 19.94
C THR A 286 6.64 -22.99 19.88
N LEU A 287 5.88 -22.38 20.78
CA LEU A 287 4.41 -22.42 20.74
C LEU A 287 3.86 -21.53 19.63
N ASP A 288 4.48 -20.36 19.41
CA ASP A 288 4.13 -19.44 18.33
C ASP A 288 4.48 -20.03 16.97
N GLU A 289 5.73 -20.50 16.77
CA GLU A 289 6.13 -21.18 15.53
C GLU A 289 5.28 -22.43 15.23
N TYR A 290 4.86 -23.15 16.28
CA TYR A 290 3.94 -24.27 16.13
C TYR A 290 2.56 -23.79 15.68
N ALA A 291 2.03 -22.70 16.24
CA ALA A 291 0.74 -22.13 15.85
C ALA A 291 0.75 -21.73 14.37
N ASP A 292 1.82 -21.06 13.92
CA ASP A 292 2.01 -20.64 12.51
C ASP A 292 2.15 -21.84 11.56
N SER A 293 2.63 -22.98 12.06
CA SER A 293 2.72 -24.21 11.28
C SER A 293 1.38 -24.93 11.06
N LEU A 294 0.32 -24.52 11.74
CA LEU A 294 -1.00 -25.11 11.60
C LEU A 294 -1.70 -24.59 10.34
N ASP A 295 -2.24 -25.50 9.54
CA ASP A 295 -2.91 -25.20 8.27
C ASP A 295 -4.07 -24.19 8.43
N GLU A 296 -4.09 -23.16 7.58
CA GLU A 296 -5.15 -22.16 7.48
C GLU A 296 -6.54 -22.78 7.30
N SER A 297 -6.63 -23.97 6.67
CA SER A 297 -7.89 -24.70 6.48
C SER A 297 -8.54 -25.17 7.80
N GLY A 298 -7.78 -25.19 8.90
CA GLY A 298 -8.23 -25.51 10.25
C GLY A 298 -8.66 -24.30 11.10
N VAL A 299 -8.52 -23.07 10.59
CA VAL A 299 -8.84 -21.84 11.31
C VAL A 299 -10.34 -21.71 11.52
N THR A 300 -10.75 -21.51 12.78
CA THR A 300 -12.12 -21.11 13.10
C THR A 300 -12.19 -19.59 13.16
N ALA A 301 -12.84 -18.98 12.17
CA ALA A 301 -13.02 -17.52 12.11
C ALA A 301 -13.75 -16.97 13.34
N TRP A 302 -13.32 -15.79 13.77
CA TRP A 302 -13.87 -15.05 14.92
C TRP A 302 -14.16 -13.59 14.52
N PRO A 303 -15.29 -13.00 14.96
CA PRO A 303 -16.29 -13.57 15.85
C PRO A 303 -17.27 -14.48 15.10
N PRO A 304 -17.63 -15.65 15.67
CA PRO A 304 -18.76 -16.42 15.15
C PRO A 304 -20.06 -15.61 15.22
N GLY A 305 -21.03 -15.95 14.38
CA GLY A 305 -22.38 -15.41 14.52
C GLY A 305 -22.94 -15.75 15.90
N ARG A 306 -23.70 -14.82 16.51
CA ARG A 306 -24.16 -14.95 17.91
C ARG A 306 -24.95 -16.24 18.20
N ASN A 307 -25.57 -16.84 17.20
CA ASN A 307 -26.34 -18.09 17.34
C ASN A 307 -25.59 -19.33 16.86
N ASP A 308 -24.41 -19.16 16.28
CA ASP A 308 -23.60 -20.24 15.72
C ASP A 308 -22.87 -21.00 16.83
N THR A 309 -22.30 -22.14 16.45
CA THR A 309 -21.50 -22.96 17.36
C THR A 309 -20.31 -22.15 17.87
N CYS A 310 -20.05 -22.21 19.16
CA CYS A 310 -18.94 -21.49 19.76
C CYS A 310 -17.60 -22.05 19.27
N TRP A 311 -16.65 -21.15 18.96
CA TRP A 311 -15.29 -21.47 18.50
C TRP A 311 -14.52 -22.44 19.42
N CYS A 312 -14.81 -22.45 20.73
CA CYS A 312 -14.13 -23.34 21.69
C CYS A 312 -14.49 -24.84 21.59
N GLY A 313 -15.28 -25.25 20.58
CA GLY A 313 -15.67 -26.64 20.37
C GLY A 313 -16.74 -27.19 21.33
N SER A 314 -17.27 -26.39 22.26
CA SER A 314 -18.28 -26.82 23.25
C SER A 314 -19.63 -27.30 22.67
N GLY A 315 -19.92 -27.06 21.39
CA GLY A 315 -21.22 -27.32 20.76
C GLY A 315 -22.35 -26.35 21.18
N ALA A 316 -22.13 -25.50 22.19
CA ALA A 316 -23.10 -24.50 22.63
C ALA A 316 -23.11 -23.27 21.70
N LYS A 317 -24.22 -22.52 21.70
CA LYS A 317 -24.32 -21.25 20.95
C LYS A 317 -23.33 -20.22 21.50
N TYR A 318 -22.61 -19.52 20.63
CA TYR A 318 -21.57 -18.54 21.01
C TYR A 318 -22.07 -17.51 22.04
N LYS A 319 -23.28 -16.94 21.87
CA LYS A 319 -23.89 -16.00 22.83
C LYS A 319 -24.10 -16.54 24.25
N LYS A 320 -24.10 -17.86 24.43
CA LYS A 320 -24.27 -18.56 25.72
C LYS A 320 -22.98 -19.23 26.19
N CYS A 321 -21.91 -19.18 25.39
CA CYS A 321 -20.64 -19.82 25.68
C CYS A 321 -19.53 -18.77 25.82
N CYS A 322 -18.63 -18.57 24.85
CA CYS A 322 -17.49 -17.67 25.04
C CYS A 322 -17.86 -16.18 25.02
N LEU A 323 -18.90 -15.74 24.30
CA LEU A 323 -19.22 -14.31 24.19
C LEU A 323 -19.36 -13.55 25.53
N PRO A 324 -19.98 -14.09 26.60
CA PRO A 324 -20.04 -13.41 27.89
C PRO A 324 -18.71 -13.36 28.65
N ARG A 325 -17.69 -14.14 28.25
CA ARG A 325 -16.38 -14.23 28.93
C ARG A 325 -15.46 -13.04 28.62
N SER A 326 -15.77 -12.24 27.61
CA SER A 326 -15.08 -10.96 27.32
C SER A 326 -15.42 -9.82 28.29
N ARG A 327 -16.38 -10.02 29.19
CA ARG A 327 -16.95 -8.96 30.05
C ARG A 327 -16.54 -9.09 31.53
N GLY A 328 -15.62 -9.99 31.83
CA GLY A 328 -15.15 -10.31 33.18
C GLY A 328 -13.74 -9.83 33.43
#